data_AF-A0A961NWS1-F1
#
_entry.id   AF-A0A961NWS1-F1
#
_cell.length_a   1.000
_cell.length_b   1.000
_cell.length_c   1.000
_cell.angle_alpha   90.00
_cell.angle_beta   90.00
_cell.angle_gamma   90.00
#
_symmetry.space_group_name_H-M   'P 1'
#
loop_
_entity.id
_entity.type
_entity.pdbx_description
1 polymer ?
#
loop_
_entity_poly.entity_id
_entity_poly.type
_entity_poly.pdbx_seq_one_letter_code
_entity_poly.pdbx_strand_id
1 'polypeptide(L)'
;MTEPVLDVRGLSKAFGGLAVSQDVSLTLYPGEIHALIGPNGAGKSTFIGQIAGVIPPDSGTVLFDGRDVTGLDAVARARAGLARTFQVSSLAMEMTALQNCVLAALSRRGGVFSMFRDVMRDTALVEAGRAMLERIWLDEYAATRAADLSHGQRRALEVAVALMLEPRALLMDEPMAGMGMDGTEQMVQLLGELRHEIPILLVEHDMDAVFSLADRISVLVAGRIIATGTTDEIRSNDQVQAAYLGHEVAP
;
A
#
# COMPACT_ATOMS: atom_id res chain seq x y z
N MET A 1 21.48 -13.92 -5.64
CA MET A 1 20.97 -12.61 -5.23
C MET A 1 19.48 -12.62 -5.49
N THR A 2 18.66 -12.22 -4.51
CA THR A 2 17.20 -12.17 -4.68
C THR A 2 16.85 -11.03 -5.63
N GLU A 3 16.03 -11.29 -6.64
CA GLU A 3 15.56 -10.25 -7.56
C GLU A 3 14.43 -9.43 -6.92
N PRO A 4 14.37 -8.10 -7.17
CA PRO A 4 13.29 -7.28 -6.66
C PRO A 4 11.96 -7.59 -7.38
N VAL A 5 10.87 -7.63 -6.61
CA VAL A 5 9.50 -7.71 -7.17
C VAL A 5 9.10 -6.39 -7.83
N LEU A 6 9.60 -5.26 -7.33
CA LEU A 6 9.41 -3.94 -7.89
C LEU A 6 10.76 -3.23 -7.96
N ASP A 7 11.11 -2.76 -9.14
CA ASP A 7 12.36 -2.03 -9.40
C ASP A 7 12.03 -0.75 -10.16
N VAL A 8 12.16 0.35 -9.44
CA VAL A 8 11.88 1.70 -9.90
C VAL A 8 13.20 2.39 -10.18
N ARG A 9 13.37 2.90 -11.41
CA ARG A 9 14.64 3.46 -11.88
C ARG A 9 14.43 4.86 -12.42
N GLY A 10 15.02 5.84 -11.74
CA GLY A 10 15.15 7.23 -12.18
C GLY A 10 13.82 7.92 -12.48
N LEU A 11 12.75 7.62 -11.74
CA LEU A 11 11.47 8.27 -11.96
C LEU A 11 11.56 9.76 -11.70
N SER A 12 11.09 10.54 -12.67
CA SER A 12 10.99 11.99 -12.55
C SER A 12 9.59 12.47 -12.89
N LYS A 13 9.17 13.54 -12.21
CA LYS A 13 7.91 14.23 -12.46
C LYS A 13 8.02 15.72 -12.18
N ALA A 14 7.58 16.52 -13.14
CA ALA A 14 7.33 17.94 -12.97
C ALA A 14 5.86 18.27 -13.26
N PHE A 15 5.32 19.22 -12.51
CA PHE A 15 4.04 19.85 -12.79
C PHE A 15 4.28 21.33 -13.10
N GLY A 16 4.18 21.69 -14.38
CA GLY A 16 4.60 23.00 -14.85
C GLY A 16 6.10 23.20 -14.60
N GLY A 17 6.46 24.27 -13.88
CA GLY A 17 7.85 24.56 -13.50
C GLY A 17 8.34 23.87 -12.22
N LEU A 18 7.47 23.16 -11.48
CA LEU A 18 7.82 22.54 -10.21
C LEU A 18 8.19 21.07 -10.40
N ALA A 19 9.46 20.75 -10.19
CA ALA A 19 9.94 19.37 -10.19
C ALA A 19 9.65 18.69 -8.84
N VAL A 20 8.67 17.78 -8.82
CA VAL A 20 8.17 17.09 -7.62
C VAL A 20 8.93 15.79 -7.35
N SER A 21 9.42 15.12 -8.38
CA SER A 21 10.26 13.92 -8.27
C SER A 21 11.39 14.02 -9.28
N GLN A 22 12.62 13.72 -8.87
CA GLN A 22 13.83 13.94 -9.65
C GLN A 22 14.75 12.74 -9.48
N ASP A 23 14.79 11.86 -10.49
CA ASP A 23 15.68 10.70 -10.54
C ASP A 23 15.50 9.76 -9.32
N VAL A 24 14.25 9.46 -8.97
CA VAL A 24 13.92 8.65 -7.80
C VAL A 24 13.96 7.16 -8.17
N SER A 25 14.80 6.39 -7.45
CA SER A 25 14.93 4.94 -7.63
C SER A 25 14.67 4.20 -6.32
N LEU A 26 13.92 3.10 -6.39
CA LEU A 26 13.56 2.29 -5.23
C LEU A 26 13.37 0.83 -5.63
N THR A 27 13.83 -0.09 -4.79
CA THR A 27 13.59 -1.53 -4.96
C THR A 27 12.78 -2.10 -3.81
N LEU A 28 11.83 -2.97 -4.13
CA LEU A 28 11.11 -3.82 -3.18
C LEU A 28 11.44 -5.28 -3.46
N TYR A 29 11.90 -6.01 -2.46
CA TYR A 29 12.23 -7.43 -2.53
C TYR A 29 11.10 -8.29 -1.93
N PRO A 30 11.01 -9.57 -2.35
CA PRO A 30 10.14 -10.53 -1.69
C PRO A 30 10.46 -10.65 -0.19
N GLY A 31 9.43 -10.77 0.65
CA GLY A 31 9.59 -11.02 2.09
C GLY A 31 9.95 -9.79 2.94
N GLU A 32 9.91 -8.58 2.37
CA GLU A 32 10.26 -7.35 3.07
C GLU A 32 9.09 -6.35 3.16
N ILE A 33 9.10 -5.56 4.23
CA ILE A 33 8.39 -4.28 4.29
C ILE A 33 9.42 -3.18 4.04
N HIS A 34 9.28 -2.47 2.93
CA HIS A 34 10.07 -1.28 2.63
C HIS A 34 9.23 -0.04 2.93
N ALA A 35 9.65 0.78 3.89
CA ALA A 35 8.98 2.06 4.14
C ALA A 35 9.59 3.20 3.30
N LEU A 36 8.75 4.04 2.74
CA LEU A 36 9.10 5.32 2.13
C LEU A 36 8.61 6.44 3.03
N ILE A 37 9.55 7.14 3.67
CA ILE A 37 9.27 8.26 4.56
C ILE A 37 9.77 9.57 3.96
N GLY A 38 9.39 10.68 4.57
CA GLY A 38 9.83 12.01 4.19
C GLY A 38 8.89 13.09 4.74
N PRO A 39 9.31 14.36 4.78
CA PRO A 39 8.46 15.46 5.23
C PRO A 39 7.23 15.67 4.33
N ASN A 40 6.28 16.45 4.82
CA ASN A 40 5.11 16.85 4.02
C ASN A 40 5.57 17.64 2.79
N GLY A 41 4.97 17.32 1.64
CA GLY A 41 5.37 17.94 0.36
C GLY A 41 6.65 17.37 -0.27
N ALA A 42 7.28 16.34 0.30
CA ALA A 42 8.48 15.74 -0.28
C ALA A 42 8.28 15.02 -1.63
N GLY A 43 7.03 14.80 -2.05
CA GLY A 43 6.69 14.10 -3.30
C GLY A 43 6.29 12.63 -3.14
N LYS A 44 6.09 12.13 -1.91
CA LYS A 44 5.78 10.71 -1.61
C LYS A 44 4.55 10.21 -2.39
N SER A 45 3.42 10.91 -2.27
CA SER A 45 2.17 10.52 -2.94
C SER A 45 2.29 10.61 -4.47
N THR A 46 3.08 11.55 -4.99
CA THR A 46 3.39 11.62 -6.42
C THR A 46 4.18 10.40 -6.87
N PHE A 47 5.24 10.06 -6.14
CA PHE A 47 6.08 8.90 -6.44
C PHE A 47 5.31 7.58 -6.36
N ILE A 48 4.51 7.37 -5.30
CA ILE A 48 3.60 6.22 -5.21
C ILE A 48 2.57 6.23 -6.34
N GLY A 49 2.03 7.40 -6.69
CA GLY A 49 1.12 7.54 -7.84
C GLY A 49 1.77 7.12 -9.16
N GLN A 50 3.07 7.36 -9.34
CA GLN A 50 3.83 6.91 -10.51
C GLN A 50 4.08 5.40 -10.51
N ILE A 51 4.40 4.83 -9.35
CA ILE A 51 4.54 3.37 -9.17
C ILE A 51 3.20 2.66 -9.40
N ALA A 52 2.09 3.27 -8.96
CA ALA A 52 0.76 2.71 -9.11
C ALA A 52 0.14 2.95 -10.49
N GLY A 53 0.75 3.75 -11.37
CA GLY A 53 0.23 4.04 -12.71
C GLY A 53 -0.97 5.01 -12.73
N VAL A 54 -1.18 5.78 -11.67
CA VAL A 54 -2.19 6.85 -11.60
C VAL A 54 -1.61 8.16 -12.14
N ILE A 55 -0.30 8.38 -11.95
CA ILE A 55 0.43 9.54 -12.44
C ILE A 55 1.47 9.05 -13.46
N PRO A 56 1.41 9.45 -14.73
CA PRO A 56 2.44 9.06 -15.70
C PRO A 56 3.77 9.76 -15.35
N PRO A 57 4.90 9.03 -15.31
CA PRO A 57 6.20 9.65 -15.15
C PRO A 57 6.61 10.43 -16.42
N ASP A 58 7.44 11.46 -16.25
CA ASP A 58 8.02 12.19 -17.38
C ASP A 58 9.28 11.48 -17.91
N SER A 59 9.99 10.77 -17.03
CA SER A 59 11.12 9.89 -17.36
C SER A 59 11.29 8.79 -16.31
N GLY A 60 12.12 7.80 -16.62
CA GLY A 60 12.41 6.64 -15.78
C GLY A 60 11.59 5.41 -16.14
N THR A 61 11.74 4.34 -15.36
CA THR A 61 11.15 3.04 -15.62
C THR A 61 10.62 2.40 -14.34
N VAL A 62 9.48 1.72 -14.44
CA VAL A 62 8.92 0.86 -13.39
C VAL A 62 8.90 -0.56 -13.91
N LEU A 63 9.72 -1.43 -13.31
CA LEU A 63 9.71 -2.86 -13.55
C LEU A 63 8.95 -3.54 -12.41
N PHE A 64 7.96 -4.36 -12.75
CA PHE A 64 7.23 -5.18 -11.80
C PHE A 64 7.32 -6.64 -12.22
N ASP A 65 7.86 -7.48 -11.34
CA ASP A 65 8.11 -8.90 -11.58
C ASP A 65 8.90 -9.12 -12.89
N GLY A 66 9.96 -8.31 -13.07
CA GLY A 66 10.82 -8.30 -14.25
C GLY A 66 10.21 -7.69 -15.52
N ARG A 67 8.95 -7.22 -15.51
CA ARG A 67 8.26 -6.66 -16.68
C ARG A 67 8.17 -5.15 -16.58
N ASP A 68 8.45 -4.45 -17.68
CA ASP A 68 8.21 -3.01 -17.76
C ASP A 68 6.71 -2.70 -17.75
N VAL A 69 6.27 -2.03 -16.70
CA VAL A 69 4.88 -1.59 -16.51
C VAL A 69 4.74 -0.07 -16.61
N THR A 70 5.79 0.65 -17.02
CA THR A 70 5.84 2.13 -17.02
C THR A 70 4.68 2.75 -17.79
N GLY A 71 4.32 2.19 -18.95
CA GLY A 71 3.21 2.65 -19.78
C GLY A 71 1.82 2.12 -19.38
N LEU A 72 1.73 1.25 -18.37
CA LEU A 72 0.46 0.69 -17.92
C LEU A 72 -0.25 1.62 -16.93
N ASP A 73 -1.56 1.71 -17.06
CA ASP A 73 -2.43 2.41 -16.10
C ASP A 73 -2.60 1.61 -14.79
N ALA A 74 -3.23 2.23 -13.81
CA ALA A 74 -3.44 1.63 -12.49
C ALA A 74 -4.24 0.32 -12.52
N VAL A 75 -5.22 0.19 -13.42
CA VAL A 75 -6.05 -1.02 -13.54
C VAL A 75 -5.22 -2.18 -14.09
N ALA A 76 -4.41 -1.92 -15.12
CA ALA A 76 -3.52 -2.90 -15.71
C ALA A 76 -2.44 -3.35 -14.72
N ARG A 77 -1.87 -2.43 -13.93
CA ARG A 77 -0.90 -2.77 -12.87
C ARG A 77 -1.53 -3.57 -11.72
N ALA A 78 -2.74 -3.21 -11.29
CA ALA A 78 -3.49 -3.98 -10.30
C ALA A 78 -3.77 -5.41 -10.78
N ARG A 79 -4.17 -5.58 -12.05
CA ARG A 79 -4.34 -6.90 -12.68
C ARG A 79 -3.04 -7.69 -12.81
N ALA A 80 -1.90 -7.00 -12.94
CA ALA A 80 -0.59 -7.66 -12.91
C ALA A 80 -0.19 -8.13 -11.51
N GLY A 81 -0.89 -7.69 -10.46
CA GLY A 81 -0.66 -8.05 -9.06
C GLY A 81 -0.04 -6.95 -8.20
N LEU A 82 0.13 -5.73 -8.73
CA LEU A 82 0.57 -4.57 -7.95
C LEU A 82 -0.66 -3.88 -7.36
N ALA A 83 -1.10 -4.34 -6.20
CA ALA A 83 -2.26 -3.76 -5.54
C ALA A 83 -1.88 -2.50 -4.75
N ARG A 84 -2.72 -1.47 -4.85
CA ARG A 84 -2.62 -0.27 -4.02
C ARG A 84 -3.87 -0.14 -3.16
N THR A 85 -3.69 -0.07 -1.86
CA THR A 85 -4.80 0.20 -0.94
C THR A 85 -5.18 1.69 -0.96
N PHE A 86 -6.39 2.03 -0.53
CA PHE A 86 -6.85 3.40 -0.22
C PHE A 86 -7.17 4.36 -1.38
N GLN A 87 -6.76 4.09 -2.62
CA GLN A 87 -7.21 4.86 -3.81
C GLN A 87 -7.85 4.02 -4.93
N VAL A 88 -7.55 2.72 -5.03
CA VAL A 88 -8.08 1.85 -6.11
C VAL A 88 -9.06 0.79 -5.59
N SER A 89 -8.91 0.33 -4.35
CA SER A 89 -9.84 -0.60 -3.69
C SER A 89 -10.94 0.16 -2.94
N SER A 90 -11.87 0.80 -3.67
CA SER A 90 -13.03 1.41 -3.02
C SER A 90 -13.92 0.32 -2.42
N LEU A 91 -14.21 0.42 -1.13
CA LEU A 91 -15.24 -0.40 -0.50
C LEU A 91 -16.60 -0.11 -1.14
N ALA A 92 -17.36 -1.16 -1.42
CA ALA A 92 -18.78 -1.04 -1.71
C ALA A 92 -19.51 -0.72 -0.40
N MET A 93 -19.67 0.58 -0.13
CA MET A 93 -20.15 1.12 1.15
C MET A 93 -21.53 0.58 1.56
N GLU A 94 -22.39 0.31 0.59
CA GLU A 94 -23.74 -0.20 0.83
C GLU A 94 -23.78 -1.73 1.02
N MET A 95 -22.69 -2.44 0.73
CA MET A 95 -22.53 -3.88 0.93
C MET A 95 -21.95 -4.18 2.31
N THR A 96 -22.21 -5.38 2.84
CA THR A 96 -21.62 -5.81 4.11
C THR A 96 -20.12 -6.04 4.00
N ALA A 97 -19.43 -6.09 5.14
CA ALA A 97 -18.01 -6.43 5.20
C ALA A 97 -17.72 -7.77 4.49
N LEU A 98 -18.51 -8.81 4.76
CA LEU A 98 -18.38 -10.11 4.11
C LEU A 98 -18.60 -10.03 2.60
N GLN A 99 -19.62 -9.27 2.17
CA GLN A 99 -19.92 -9.09 0.76
C GLN A 99 -18.79 -8.38 0.01
N ASN A 100 -18.09 -7.43 0.65
CA ASN A 100 -16.90 -6.78 0.08
C ASN A 100 -15.77 -7.80 -0.16
N CYS A 101 -15.46 -8.64 0.82
CA CYS A 101 -14.45 -9.70 0.68
C CYS A 101 -14.82 -10.72 -0.40
N VAL A 102 -16.08 -11.17 -0.42
CA VAL A 102 -16.59 -12.12 -1.43
C VAL A 102 -16.54 -11.52 -2.83
N LEU A 103 -16.89 -10.24 -2.98
CA LEU A 103 -16.82 -9.55 -4.26
C LEU A 103 -15.39 -9.47 -4.80
N ALA A 104 -14.42 -9.13 -3.94
CA ALA A 104 -13.00 -9.10 -4.30
C ALA A 104 -12.49 -10.48 -4.77
N ALA A 105 -12.85 -11.53 -4.02
CA ALA A 105 -12.52 -12.91 -4.37
C ALA A 105 -13.14 -13.34 -5.72
N LEU A 106 -14.36 -12.89 -6.01
CA LEU A 106 -15.04 -13.17 -7.27
C LEU A 106 -14.35 -12.45 -8.46
N SER A 107 -13.94 -11.19 -8.29
CA SER A 107 -13.28 -10.40 -9.33
C SER A 107 -12.01 -11.09 -9.85
N ARG A 108 -11.29 -11.80 -8.98
CA ARG A 108 -10.12 -12.61 -9.35
C ARG A 108 -10.46 -13.77 -10.30
N ARG A 109 -11.62 -14.39 -10.14
CA ARG A 109 -12.06 -15.52 -11.00
C ARG A 109 -12.46 -15.09 -12.42
N GLY A 110 -12.31 -13.81 -12.79
CA GLY A 110 -12.74 -13.27 -14.08
C GLY A 110 -14.27 -13.20 -14.25
N GLY A 111 -15.01 -13.38 -13.14
CA GLY A 111 -16.44 -13.68 -13.12
C GLY A 111 -17.38 -12.48 -13.20
N VAL A 112 -16.92 -11.29 -13.56
CA VAL A 112 -17.78 -10.08 -13.60
C VAL A 112 -18.92 -10.24 -14.64
N PHE A 113 -18.74 -11.11 -15.64
CA PHE A 113 -19.75 -11.42 -16.66
C PHE A 113 -20.76 -12.51 -16.25
N SER A 114 -20.57 -13.22 -15.13
CA SER A 114 -21.61 -14.08 -14.55
C SER A 114 -22.49 -13.25 -13.62
N MET A 115 -23.15 -12.23 -14.19
CA MET A 115 -24.21 -11.53 -13.47
C MET A 115 -25.29 -12.54 -13.02
N PHE A 116 -25.76 -12.41 -11.78
CA PHE A 116 -26.94 -13.07 -11.21
C PHE A 116 -26.88 -14.54 -10.78
N ARG A 117 -25.71 -15.13 -10.55
CA ARG A 117 -25.65 -16.23 -9.56
C ARG A 117 -25.53 -15.59 -8.19
N ASP A 118 -26.37 -15.99 -7.25
CA ASP A 118 -26.34 -15.52 -5.86
C ASP A 118 -24.95 -15.87 -5.28
N VAL A 119 -23.97 -14.97 -5.41
CA VAL A 119 -22.55 -15.22 -5.11
C VAL A 119 -22.37 -15.63 -3.65
N MET A 120 -23.30 -15.21 -2.80
CA MET A 120 -23.39 -15.57 -1.40
C MET A 120 -23.82 -17.04 -1.17
N ARG A 121 -24.20 -17.77 -2.23
CA ARG A 121 -24.40 -19.23 -2.20
C ARG A 121 -23.14 -20.02 -2.55
N ASP A 122 -22.09 -19.39 -3.05
CA ASP A 122 -20.79 -20.04 -3.23
C ASP A 122 -20.13 -20.15 -1.86
N THR A 123 -20.26 -21.34 -1.25
CA THR A 123 -19.73 -21.60 0.09
C THR A 123 -18.22 -21.39 0.17
N ALA A 124 -17.46 -21.69 -0.90
CA ALA A 124 -16.02 -21.49 -0.89
C ALA A 124 -15.63 -20.01 -0.85
N LEU A 125 -16.36 -19.15 -1.59
CA LEU A 125 -16.12 -17.70 -1.55
C LEU A 125 -16.52 -17.11 -0.19
N VAL A 126 -17.66 -17.54 0.36
CA VAL A 126 -18.13 -17.08 1.66
C VAL A 126 -17.17 -17.48 2.79
N GLU A 127 -16.70 -18.73 2.81
CA GLU A 127 -15.75 -19.16 3.83
C GLU A 127 -14.40 -18.44 3.71
N ALA A 128 -13.90 -18.22 2.50
CA ALA A 128 -12.70 -17.42 2.29
C ALA A 128 -12.89 -15.97 2.79
N GLY A 129 -14.07 -15.38 2.54
CA GLY A 129 -14.41 -14.06 3.07
C GLY A 129 -14.48 -14.03 4.59
N ARG A 130 -15.07 -15.04 5.24
CA ARG A 130 -15.13 -15.15 6.71
C ARG A 130 -13.74 -15.29 7.33
N ALA A 131 -12.93 -16.19 6.79
CA ALA A 131 -11.55 -16.37 7.25
C ALA A 131 -10.73 -15.08 7.11
N MET A 132 -10.94 -14.31 6.04
CA MET A 132 -10.28 -13.02 5.89
C MET A 132 -10.77 -12.00 6.93
N LEU A 133 -12.08 -11.93 7.21
CA LEU A 133 -12.60 -11.05 8.25
C LEU A 133 -12.08 -11.41 9.64
N GLU A 134 -11.92 -12.69 9.94
CA GLU A 134 -11.30 -13.15 11.19
C GLU A 134 -9.84 -12.69 11.29
N ARG A 135 -9.06 -12.83 10.20
CA ARG A 135 -7.67 -12.32 10.13
C ARG A 135 -7.54 -10.82 10.37
N ILE A 136 -8.59 -10.06 10.05
CA ILE A 136 -8.65 -8.61 10.27
C ILE A 136 -9.59 -8.22 11.41
N TRP A 137 -9.88 -9.13 12.35
CA TRP A 137 -10.67 -8.88 13.58
C TRP A 137 -12.03 -8.20 13.33
N LEU A 138 -12.67 -8.53 12.21
CA LEU A 138 -14.00 -8.05 11.80
C LEU A 138 -15.02 -9.18 11.63
N ASP A 139 -14.80 -10.35 12.20
CA ASP A 139 -15.69 -11.50 12.10
C ASP A 139 -17.11 -11.19 12.64
N GLU A 140 -17.19 -10.48 13.77
CA GLU A 140 -18.47 -10.05 14.36
C GLU A 140 -19.20 -9.01 13.49
N TYR A 141 -18.47 -8.30 12.63
CA TYR A 141 -18.99 -7.26 11.73
C TYR A 141 -19.30 -7.79 10.31
N ALA A 142 -19.25 -9.11 10.09
CA ALA A 142 -19.45 -9.71 8.76
C ALA A 142 -20.77 -9.29 8.07
N ALA A 143 -21.83 -9.07 8.85
CA ALA A 143 -23.14 -8.63 8.37
C ALA A 143 -23.33 -7.09 8.39
N THR A 144 -22.37 -6.34 8.93
CA THR A 144 -22.42 -4.88 9.02
C THR A 144 -22.06 -4.26 7.68
N ARG A 145 -22.81 -3.25 7.25
CA ARG A 145 -22.50 -2.48 6.03
C ARG A 145 -21.18 -1.74 6.20
N ALA A 146 -20.38 -1.68 5.13
CA ALA A 146 -19.11 -0.98 5.16
C ALA A 146 -19.29 0.52 5.51
N ALA A 147 -20.42 1.13 5.18
CA ALA A 147 -20.78 2.50 5.59
C ALA A 147 -20.94 2.68 7.11
N ASP A 148 -21.35 1.63 7.82
CA ASP A 148 -21.66 1.67 9.26
C ASP A 148 -20.45 1.29 10.13
N LEU A 149 -19.34 0.86 9.50
CA LEU A 149 -18.08 0.56 10.17
C LEU A 149 -17.37 1.85 10.63
N SER A 150 -16.65 1.75 11.74
CA SER A 150 -15.75 2.82 12.19
C SER A 150 -14.66 3.11 11.15
N HIS A 151 -13.98 4.25 11.26
CA HIS A 151 -12.93 4.59 10.30
C HIS A 151 -11.81 3.53 10.27
N GLY A 152 -11.31 3.10 11.43
CA GLY A 152 -10.29 2.05 11.51
C GLY A 152 -10.78 0.68 11.01
N GLN A 153 -12.04 0.32 11.28
CA GLN A 153 -12.63 -0.91 10.75
C GLN A 153 -12.72 -0.88 9.22
N ARG A 154 -13.07 0.27 8.62
CA ARG A 154 -13.03 0.43 7.16
C ARG A 154 -11.63 0.28 6.60
N ARG A 155 -10.60 0.83 7.27
CA ARG A 155 -9.20 0.64 6.88
C ARG A 155 -8.80 -0.83 6.89
N ALA A 156 -9.12 -1.55 7.96
CA ALA A 156 -8.88 -3.00 8.04
C ALA A 156 -9.58 -3.75 6.91
N LEU A 157 -10.85 -3.42 6.62
CA LEU A 157 -11.60 -4.03 5.53
C LEU A 157 -10.99 -3.74 4.14
N GLU A 158 -10.43 -2.54 3.92
CA GLU A 158 -9.71 -2.21 2.69
C GLU A 158 -8.48 -3.11 2.48
N VAL A 159 -7.73 -3.39 3.56
CA VAL A 159 -6.61 -4.35 3.54
C VAL A 159 -7.11 -5.75 3.21
N ALA A 160 -8.17 -6.23 3.86
CA ALA A 160 -8.76 -7.53 3.54
C ALA A 160 -9.18 -7.64 2.07
N VAL A 161 -9.89 -6.64 1.53
CA VAL A 161 -10.30 -6.61 0.12
C VAL A 161 -9.10 -6.68 -0.80
N ALA A 162 -8.03 -5.94 -0.50
CA ALA A 162 -6.80 -5.98 -1.29
C ALA A 162 -6.12 -7.36 -1.23
N LEU A 163 -6.07 -8.00 -0.06
CA LEU A 163 -5.50 -9.34 0.11
C LEU A 163 -6.32 -10.42 -0.62
N MET A 164 -7.65 -10.30 -0.64
CA MET A 164 -8.54 -11.24 -1.36
C MET A 164 -8.30 -11.25 -2.88
N LEU A 165 -7.69 -10.19 -3.43
CA LEU A 165 -7.25 -10.14 -4.83
C LEU A 165 -5.98 -10.96 -5.10
N GLU A 166 -5.34 -11.52 -4.05
CA GLU A 166 -4.07 -12.26 -4.10
C GLU A 166 -2.97 -11.48 -4.83
N PRO A 167 -2.59 -10.28 -4.35
CA PRO A 167 -1.59 -9.47 -5.01
C PRO A 167 -0.19 -10.06 -4.86
N ARG A 168 0.71 -9.68 -5.77
CA ARG A 168 2.13 -10.03 -5.72
C ARG A 168 2.96 -9.00 -4.94
N ALA A 169 2.46 -7.78 -4.81
CA ALA A 169 3.00 -6.74 -3.93
C ALA A 169 1.89 -5.77 -3.50
N LEU A 170 2.04 -5.19 -2.31
CA LEU A 170 1.12 -4.20 -1.77
C LEU A 170 1.79 -2.83 -1.67
N LEU A 171 1.11 -1.81 -2.18
CA LEU A 171 1.41 -0.40 -1.95
C LEU A 171 0.42 0.14 -0.93
N MET A 172 0.92 0.57 0.23
CA MET A 172 0.07 1.04 1.33
C MET A 172 0.43 2.50 1.64
N ASP A 173 -0.56 3.37 1.55
CA ASP A 173 -0.39 4.83 1.71
C ASP A 173 -1.15 5.26 2.96
N GLU A 174 -0.41 5.45 4.06
CA GLU A 174 -0.88 5.79 5.40
C GLU A 174 -1.97 4.83 5.95
N PRO A 175 -1.72 3.50 6.00
CA PRO A 175 -2.70 2.53 6.51
C PRO A 175 -3.16 2.76 7.95
N MET A 176 -2.35 3.41 8.79
CA MET A 176 -2.68 3.65 10.20
C MET A 176 -3.38 4.99 10.43
N ALA A 177 -3.47 5.85 9.41
CA ALA A 177 -4.07 7.17 9.55
C ALA A 177 -5.55 7.07 9.97
N GLY A 178 -5.87 7.78 11.07
CA GLY A 178 -7.23 7.84 11.63
C GLY A 178 -7.65 6.61 12.44
N MET A 179 -6.74 5.67 12.69
CA MET A 179 -6.96 4.58 13.66
C MET A 179 -6.68 5.07 15.09
N GLY A 180 -7.40 4.52 16.07
CA GLY A 180 -7.04 4.68 17.49
C GLY A 180 -5.85 3.79 17.85
N MET A 181 -5.26 3.99 19.03
CA MET A 181 -4.05 3.27 19.47
C MET A 181 -4.18 1.75 19.30
N ASP A 182 -5.26 1.16 19.82
CA ASP A 182 -5.53 -0.29 19.70
C ASP A 182 -5.60 -0.75 18.24
N GLY A 183 -6.21 0.06 17.36
CA GLY A 183 -6.35 -0.27 15.94
C GLY A 183 -5.02 -0.17 15.19
N THR A 184 -4.17 0.80 15.56
CA THR A 184 -2.81 0.93 15.02
C THR A 184 -1.97 -0.28 15.41
N GLU A 185 -2.02 -0.72 16.67
CA GLU A 185 -1.28 -1.91 17.13
C GLU A 185 -1.73 -3.19 16.39
N GLN A 186 -3.04 -3.39 16.22
CA GLN A 186 -3.57 -4.51 15.44
C GLN A 186 -3.13 -4.48 13.97
N MET A 187 -3.13 -3.29 13.35
CA MET A 187 -2.67 -3.13 11.98
C MET A 187 -1.17 -3.42 11.86
N VAL A 188 -0.35 -2.93 12.79
CA VAL A 188 1.09 -3.24 12.85
C VAL A 188 1.30 -4.75 12.96
N GLN A 189 0.57 -5.44 13.83
CA GLN A 189 0.69 -6.89 13.94
C GLN A 189 0.36 -7.60 12.63
N LEU A 190 -0.77 -7.25 11.98
CA LEU A 190 -1.16 -7.84 10.70
C LEU A 190 -0.12 -7.61 9.61
N LEU A 191 0.37 -6.37 9.45
CA LEU A 191 1.40 -6.07 8.46
C LEU A 191 2.69 -6.86 8.75
N GLY A 192 3.06 -6.95 10.02
CA GLY A 192 4.19 -7.73 10.49
C GLY A 192 4.06 -9.23 10.20
N GLU A 193 2.86 -9.80 10.16
CA GLU A 193 2.61 -11.18 9.74
C GLU A 193 2.63 -11.31 8.21
N LEU A 194 1.99 -10.36 7.50
CA LEU A 194 1.87 -10.35 6.04
C LEU A 194 3.20 -10.22 5.30
N ARG A 195 4.23 -9.67 5.94
CA ARG A 195 5.57 -9.51 5.35
C ARG A 195 6.12 -10.80 4.73
N HIS A 196 5.77 -11.96 5.28
CA HIS A 196 6.25 -13.25 4.82
C HIS A 196 5.40 -13.82 3.68
N GLU A 197 4.20 -13.29 3.48
CA GLU A 197 3.27 -13.69 2.43
C GLU A 197 3.46 -12.82 1.18
N ILE A 198 3.49 -11.49 1.37
CA ILE A 198 3.49 -10.50 0.28
C ILE A 198 4.41 -9.33 0.65
N PRO A 199 5.30 -8.90 -0.25
CA PRO A 199 6.14 -7.73 -0.03
C PRO A 199 5.32 -6.43 -0.04
N ILE A 200 5.68 -5.49 0.85
CA ILE A 200 4.90 -4.28 1.11
C ILE A 200 5.78 -3.04 0.94
N LEU A 201 5.36 -2.11 0.07
CA LEU A 201 5.87 -0.74 0.07
C LEU A 201 4.92 0.13 0.90
N LEU A 202 5.39 0.55 2.05
CA LEU A 202 4.62 1.31 3.05
C LEU A 202 4.99 2.79 2.97
N VAL A 203 4.03 3.69 2.85
CA VAL A 203 4.21 5.11 3.12
C VAL A 203 3.53 5.40 4.44
N GLU A 204 4.30 5.87 5.42
CA GLU A 204 3.78 6.26 6.71
C GLU A 204 4.48 7.51 7.24
N HIS A 205 3.80 8.21 8.14
CA HIS A 205 4.35 9.34 8.87
C HIS A 205 4.56 9.04 10.36
N ASP A 206 3.93 7.98 10.88
CA ASP A 206 4.20 7.47 12.22
C ASP A 206 5.56 6.74 12.23
N MET A 207 6.55 7.37 12.85
CA MET A 207 7.91 6.84 12.88
C MET A 207 8.05 5.61 13.78
N ASP A 208 7.23 5.46 14.82
CA ASP A 208 7.29 4.30 15.69
C ASP A 208 6.76 3.07 14.96
N ALA A 209 5.65 3.22 14.21
CA ALA A 209 5.14 2.16 13.35
C ALA A 209 6.11 1.80 12.21
N VAL A 210 6.69 2.81 11.55
CA VAL A 210 7.72 2.59 10.51
C VAL A 210 8.90 1.80 11.07
N PHE A 211 9.44 2.22 12.23
CA PHE A 211 10.58 1.53 12.82
C PHE A 211 10.26 0.14 13.35
N SER A 212 9.01 -0.11 13.76
CA SER A 212 8.56 -1.43 14.18
C SER A 212 8.35 -2.41 13.02
N LEU A 213 8.00 -1.91 11.83
CA LEU A 213 7.61 -2.74 10.69
C LEU A 213 8.68 -2.89 9.62
N ALA A 214 9.39 -1.81 9.33
CA ALA A 214 10.19 -1.72 8.13
C ALA A 214 11.51 -2.50 8.27
N ASP A 215 11.81 -3.30 7.26
CA ASP A 215 13.13 -3.91 7.07
C ASP A 215 14.11 -2.90 6.48
N ARG A 216 13.60 -2.10 5.54
CA ARG A 216 14.34 -1.06 4.84
C ARG A 216 13.50 0.20 4.78
N ILE A 217 14.17 1.33 4.86
CA ILE A 217 13.56 2.65 4.83
C ILE A 217 14.27 3.48 3.78
N SER A 218 13.50 4.10 2.89
CA SER A 218 13.97 5.15 1.98
C SER A 218 13.41 6.50 2.42
N VAL A 219 14.27 7.51 2.50
CA VAL A 219 13.90 8.87 2.92
C VAL A 219 13.87 9.78 1.71
N LEU A 220 12.66 10.25 1.35
CA LEU A 220 12.41 11.17 0.26
C LEU A 220 12.35 12.61 0.78
N VAL A 221 13.18 13.49 0.22
CA VAL A 221 13.20 14.92 0.55
C VAL A 221 13.30 15.71 -0.73
N ALA A 222 12.40 16.71 -0.90
CA ALA A 222 12.36 17.58 -2.09
C ALA A 222 12.43 16.81 -3.42
N GLY A 223 11.72 15.69 -3.51
CA GLY A 223 11.64 14.88 -4.72
C GLY A 223 12.84 13.97 -4.98
N ARG A 224 13.75 13.76 -4.03
CA ARG A 224 14.93 12.88 -4.16
C ARG A 224 15.06 11.96 -2.95
N ILE A 225 15.51 10.73 -3.17
CA ILE A 225 15.88 9.84 -2.06
C ILE A 225 17.27 10.26 -1.58
N ILE A 226 17.36 10.66 -0.32
CA ILE A 226 18.62 11.11 0.31
C ILE A 226 19.33 9.97 1.05
N ALA A 227 18.58 8.96 1.47
CA ALA A 227 19.10 7.79 2.18
C ALA A 227 18.19 6.59 1.97
N THR A 228 18.78 5.40 1.84
CA THR A 228 18.10 4.11 1.91
C THR A 228 18.93 3.18 2.78
N GLY A 229 18.32 2.54 3.77
CA GLY A 229 19.03 1.64 4.68
C GLY A 229 18.08 0.90 5.62
N THR A 230 18.66 0.17 6.55
CA THR A 230 17.94 -0.44 7.68
C THR A 230 17.40 0.64 8.62
N THR A 231 16.49 0.24 9.52
CA THR A 231 15.96 1.07 10.60
C THR A 231 17.05 1.75 11.43
N ASP A 232 18.09 1.02 11.83
CA ASP A 232 19.20 1.54 12.62
C ASP A 232 20.08 2.52 11.83
N GLU A 233 20.37 2.21 10.56
CA GLU A 233 21.13 3.11 9.67
C GLU A 233 20.39 4.43 9.44
N ILE A 234 19.07 4.38 9.23
CA ILE A 234 18.28 5.60 9.02
C ILE A 234 18.13 6.42 10.31
N ARG A 235 17.94 5.77 11.47
CA ARG A 235 17.86 6.46 12.77
C ARG A 235 19.13 7.24 13.10
N SER A 236 20.29 6.69 12.76
CA SER A 236 21.60 7.28 13.01
C SER A 236 22.09 8.22 11.91
N ASN A 237 21.30 8.47 10.86
CA ASN A 237 21.71 9.26 9.71
C ASN A 237 21.50 10.77 9.95
N ASP A 238 22.61 11.53 9.99
CA ASP A 238 22.61 12.99 10.19
C ASP A 238 21.77 13.76 9.15
N GLN A 239 21.76 13.33 7.88
CA GLN A 239 20.98 14.00 6.83
C GLN A 239 19.48 13.79 7.04
N VAL A 240 19.08 12.60 7.50
CA VAL A 240 17.69 12.30 7.83
C VAL A 240 17.25 13.12 9.04
N GLN A 241 18.06 13.15 10.11
CA GLN A 241 17.75 13.97 11.29
C GLN A 241 17.61 15.45 10.92
N ALA A 242 18.55 15.99 10.13
CA ALA A 242 18.49 17.38 9.68
C ALA A 242 17.24 17.68 8.83
N ALA A 243 16.84 16.75 7.95
CA ALA A 243 15.64 16.92 7.13
C ALA A 243 14.35 16.96 7.96
N TYR A 244 14.27 16.20 9.05
CA TYR A 244 13.09 16.20 9.94
C TYR A 244 13.10 17.35 10.95
N LEU A 245 14.27 17.74 11.49
CA LEU A 245 14.42 18.87 12.41
C LEU A 245 14.27 20.23 11.72
N GLY A 246 14.65 20.34 10.44
CA GLY A 246 14.56 21.58 9.67
C GLY A 246 13.13 22.03 9.32
N HIS A 247 12.13 21.15 9.48
CA HIS A 247 10.73 21.45 9.19
C HIS A 247 9.88 21.80 10.44
N GLU A 248 10.39 21.60 11.66
CA GLU A 248 9.74 22.04 12.91
C GLU A 248 10.05 23.50 13.29
N VAL A 249 10.94 24.18 12.55
CA VAL A 249 11.31 25.57 12.81
C VAL A 249 11.06 26.43 11.58
N ALA A 250 9.80 26.77 11.33
CA ALA A 250 9.43 27.96 10.58
C ALA A 250 8.44 28.76 11.44
N PRO A 251 8.83 29.94 11.98
CA PRO A 251 7.92 30.85 12.65
C PRO A 251 6.91 31.52 11.69
#